data_AF-A0A2V7XE66-F1
#
_entry.id   AF-A0A2V7XE66-F1
#
_cell.length_a   1.000
_cell.length_b   1.000
_cell.length_c   1.000
_cell.angle_alpha   90.00
_cell.angle_beta   90.00
_cell.angle_gamma   90.00
#
_symmetry.space_group_name_H-M   'P 1'
#
loop_
_entity.id
_entity.type
_entity.pdbx_description
1 polymer ?
#
loop_
_entity_poly.entity_id
_entity_poly.type
_entity_poly.pdbx_seq_one_letter_code
_entity_poly.pdbx_strand_id
1 'polypeptide(L)'
;MFGSTGSGQDVSGQQTFTYEEMKAAVDATHALGKRIAVHSYGPSGARDAVRAGADSVEHATDMDDATIAEMVRRGTFYVPTIDHNRYYAENGDRFGYAPGHRERLEDFIRRNLETTRRAVKAGVRIAMGSDAIFTMFGENTRELGWFVKAGMTPEQAVRTATSNAAALLGQEGSLGTVTPGAHADLVAVEGDPMADIDAVIHGVRWVMKGGVVVLDRTSAH
;
A
#
# COMPACT_ATOMS: atom_id res chain seq x y z
N MET A 1 0.32 13.36 -5.51
CA MET A 1 0.84 13.85 -6.82
C MET A 1 0.99 12.67 -7.76
N PHE A 2 0.74 12.82 -9.05
CA PHE A 2 1.00 11.77 -10.06
C PHE A 2 2.39 11.98 -10.65
N GLY A 3 3.42 11.35 -10.07
CA GLY A 3 4.80 11.47 -10.52
C GLY A 3 5.13 10.66 -11.78
N SER A 4 4.26 9.72 -12.15
CA SER A 4 4.26 9.08 -13.45
C SER A 4 2.84 8.87 -13.99
N THR A 5 2.73 8.47 -15.25
CA THR A 5 1.55 7.78 -15.79
C THR A 5 1.39 6.42 -15.11
N GLY A 6 0.19 5.86 -15.14
CA GLY A 6 -0.14 4.64 -14.40
C GLY A 6 -1.63 4.53 -14.13
N SER A 7 -2.27 3.47 -14.59
CA SER A 7 -3.69 3.18 -14.37
C SER A 7 -4.00 1.71 -14.67
N GLY A 8 -5.29 1.33 -14.60
CA GLY A 8 -5.74 0.00 -15.00
C GLY A 8 -5.54 -0.34 -16.48
N GLN A 9 -5.35 0.64 -17.38
CA GLN A 9 -5.04 0.38 -18.80
C GLN A 9 -3.60 0.71 -19.18
N ASP A 10 -2.97 1.60 -18.43
CA ASP A 10 -1.65 2.14 -18.73
C ASP A 10 -0.67 1.73 -17.64
N VAL A 11 0.26 0.84 -17.98
CA VAL A 11 1.35 0.42 -17.09
C VAL A 11 2.71 0.94 -17.57
N SER A 12 2.71 2.00 -18.40
CA SER A 12 3.94 2.56 -18.99
C SER A 12 4.85 3.23 -17.97
N GLY A 13 4.30 3.81 -16.90
CA GLY A 13 5.10 4.40 -15.82
C GLY A 13 5.96 5.59 -16.26
N GLN A 14 5.56 6.32 -17.30
CA GLN A 14 6.30 7.46 -17.82
C GLN A 14 6.25 8.62 -16.82
N GLN A 15 7.40 9.15 -16.44
CA GLN A 15 7.47 10.27 -15.50
C GLN A 15 6.75 11.52 -16.06
N THR A 16 5.92 12.13 -15.23
CA THR A 16 5.02 13.25 -15.61
C THR A 16 5.43 14.59 -15.01
N PHE A 17 6.24 14.58 -13.94
CA PHE A 17 6.81 15.78 -13.33
C PHE A 17 8.33 15.64 -13.25
N THR A 18 9.03 16.75 -13.41
CA THR A 18 10.48 16.84 -13.16
C THR A 18 10.80 16.68 -11.68
N TYR A 19 12.05 16.37 -11.37
CA TYR A 19 12.52 16.34 -9.98
C TYR A 19 12.27 17.69 -9.28
N GLU A 20 12.51 18.80 -9.95
CA GLU A 20 12.34 20.15 -9.41
C GLU A 20 10.89 20.44 -9.05
N GLU A 21 9.93 20.01 -9.88
CA GLU A 21 8.49 20.16 -9.61
C GLU A 21 8.04 19.27 -8.44
N MET A 22 8.51 18.01 -8.40
CA MET A 22 8.23 17.12 -7.26
C MET A 22 8.80 17.71 -5.96
N LYS A 23 10.04 18.19 -5.98
CA LYS A 23 10.70 18.82 -4.84
C LYS A 23 9.96 20.07 -4.37
N ALA A 24 9.53 20.93 -5.29
CA ALA A 24 8.75 22.11 -4.95
C ALA A 24 7.42 21.75 -4.27
N ALA A 25 6.72 20.72 -4.74
CA ALA A 25 5.48 20.25 -4.11
C ALA A 25 5.72 19.64 -2.72
N VAL A 26 6.78 18.85 -2.56
CA VAL A 26 7.19 18.31 -1.25
C VAL A 26 7.48 19.45 -0.29
N ASP A 27 8.34 20.40 -0.66
CA ASP A 27 8.72 21.53 0.18
C ASP A 27 7.51 22.38 0.59
N ALA A 28 6.62 22.70 -0.35
CA ALA A 28 5.41 23.45 -0.07
C ALA A 28 4.46 22.70 0.87
N THR A 29 4.36 21.37 0.74
CA THR A 29 3.51 20.53 1.59
C THR A 29 4.08 20.44 3.01
N HIS A 30 5.39 20.22 3.13
CA HIS A 30 6.09 20.13 4.41
C HIS A 30 6.12 21.46 5.15
N ALA A 31 6.20 22.60 4.44
CA ALA A 31 6.08 23.94 5.04
C ALA A 31 4.72 24.16 5.74
N LEU A 32 3.69 23.40 5.35
CA LEU A 32 2.36 23.41 5.98
C LEU A 32 2.20 22.33 7.07
N GLY A 33 3.27 21.62 7.41
CA GLY A 33 3.23 20.48 8.35
C GLY A 33 2.37 19.32 7.85
N LYS A 34 2.21 19.18 6.52
CA LYS A 34 1.46 18.10 5.89
C LYS A 34 2.42 17.08 5.27
N ARG A 35 1.88 15.92 4.91
CA ARG A 35 2.60 14.84 4.23
C ARG A 35 2.13 14.71 2.79
N ILE A 36 2.99 14.19 1.91
CA ILE A 36 2.70 14.02 0.50
C ILE A 36 2.96 12.57 0.03
N ALA A 37 1.95 12.00 -0.62
CA ALA A 37 2.03 10.75 -1.36
C ALA A 37 2.28 11.03 -2.85
N VAL A 38 3.16 10.23 -3.46
CA VAL A 38 3.45 10.31 -4.90
C VAL A 38 3.12 8.98 -5.58
N HIS A 39 2.13 9.02 -6.45
CA HIS A 39 1.83 7.93 -7.36
C HIS A 39 2.95 7.78 -8.39
N SER A 40 3.49 6.57 -8.55
CA SER A 40 4.41 6.25 -9.63
C SER A 40 4.35 4.78 -10.02
N TYR A 41 3.85 4.43 -11.21
CA TYR A 41 3.95 3.07 -11.74
C TYR A 41 5.36 2.71 -12.25
N GLY A 42 6.16 3.71 -12.61
CA GLY A 42 7.50 3.50 -13.18
C GLY A 42 8.64 3.89 -12.23
N PRO A 43 9.86 3.40 -12.51
CA PRO A 43 11.01 3.57 -11.60
C PRO A 43 11.56 5.00 -11.59
N SER A 44 11.47 5.75 -12.69
CA SER A 44 12.02 7.12 -12.76
C SER A 44 11.24 8.09 -11.87
N GLY A 45 9.90 8.05 -11.93
CA GLY A 45 9.06 8.86 -11.05
C GLY A 45 9.24 8.49 -9.58
N ALA A 46 9.38 7.19 -9.27
CA ALA A 46 9.63 6.71 -7.91
C ALA A 46 10.98 7.21 -7.38
N ARG A 47 12.05 7.07 -8.16
CA ARG A 47 13.38 7.56 -7.80
C ARG A 47 13.38 9.05 -7.50
N ASP A 48 12.78 9.87 -8.36
CA ASP A 48 12.77 11.32 -8.16
C ASP A 48 11.84 11.73 -7.01
N ALA A 49 10.72 11.03 -6.78
CA ALA A 49 9.86 11.24 -5.61
C ALA A 49 10.59 10.97 -4.29
N VAL A 50 11.33 9.85 -4.21
CA VAL A 50 12.15 9.50 -3.04
C VAL A 50 13.23 10.55 -2.81
N ARG A 51 13.95 10.95 -3.87
CA ARG A 51 14.98 12.00 -3.79
C ARG A 51 14.39 13.34 -3.35
N ALA A 52 13.20 13.67 -3.83
CA ALA A 52 12.49 14.90 -3.51
C ALA A 52 12.04 14.95 -2.04
N GLY A 53 11.92 13.80 -1.37
CA GLY A 53 11.53 13.69 0.03
C GLY A 53 10.06 13.39 0.25
N ALA A 54 9.40 12.70 -0.69
CA ALA A 54 8.04 12.22 -0.48
C ALA A 54 7.93 11.34 0.77
N ASP A 55 6.79 11.42 1.46
CA ASP A 55 6.49 10.63 2.65
C ASP A 55 6.15 9.18 2.28
N SER A 56 5.42 9.00 1.17
CA SER A 56 5.17 7.70 0.54
C SER A 56 5.25 7.75 -0.97
N VAL A 57 5.61 6.60 -1.56
CA VAL A 57 5.49 6.36 -2.99
C VAL A 57 4.55 5.18 -3.21
N GLU A 58 3.57 5.38 -4.07
CA GLU A 58 2.53 4.41 -4.40
C GLU A 58 2.92 3.63 -5.66
N HIS A 59 2.63 2.32 -5.69
CA HIS A 59 2.91 1.37 -6.76
C HIS A 59 4.41 1.06 -6.97
N ALA A 60 5.21 2.08 -7.30
CA ALA A 60 6.66 2.11 -7.48
C ALA A 60 7.32 0.81 -8.02
N THR A 61 6.82 0.27 -9.12
CA THR A 61 7.37 -0.96 -9.71
C THR A 61 8.75 -0.73 -10.35
N ASP A 62 9.58 -1.79 -10.40
CA ASP A 62 10.91 -1.85 -11.03
C ASP A 62 11.97 -0.91 -10.43
N MET A 63 11.82 -0.49 -9.16
CA MET A 63 12.83 0.32 -8.48
C MET A 63 14.21 -0.36 -8.50
N ASP A 64 15.26 0.43 -8.79
CA ASP A 64 16.64 -0.04 -8.66
C ASP A 64 17.09 -0.11 -7.19
N ASP A 65 18.20 -0.80 -6.94
CA ASP A 65 18.72 -0.99 -5.58
C ASP A 65 19.11 0.33 -4.92
N ALA A 66 19.54 1.32 -5.70
CA ALA A 66 19.90 2.65 -5.20
C ALA A 66 18.66 3.40 -4.67
N THR A 67 17.53 3.33 -5.38
CA THR A 67 16.27 3.91 -4.97
C THR A 67 15.74 3.23 -3.71
N ILE A 68 15.78 1.89 -3.66
CA ILE A 68 15.38 1.11 -2.47
C ILE A 68 16.25 1.49 -1.26
N ALA A 69 17.57 1.57 -1.42
CA ALA A 69 18.48 1.98 -0.35
C ALA A 69 18.20 3.41 0.13
N GLU A 70 17.88 4.31 -0.79
CA GLU A 70 17.52 5.69 -0.46
C GLU A 70 16.20 5.78 0.31
N MET A 71 15.19 4.94 -0.02
CA MET A 71 13.96 4.84 0.77
C MET A 71 14.25 4.43 2.21
N VAL A 72 15.11 3.43 2.43
CA VAL A 72 15.55 3.01 3.76
C VAL A 72 16.21 4.17 4.50
N ARG A 73 17.18 4.85 3.84
CA ARG A 73 17.94 5.95 4.45
C ARG A 73 17.06 7.12 4.87
N ARG A 74 16.03 7.43 4.08
CA ARG A 74 15.10 8.55 4.34
C ARG A 74 13.92 8.16 5.22
N GLY A 75 13.62 6.87 5.33
CA GLY A 75 12.39 6.40 5.95
C GLY A 75 11.14 6.67 5.10
N THR A 76 11.30 6.84 3.78
CA THR A 76 10.16 6.96 2.85
C THR A 76 9.37 5.66 2.83
N PHE A 77 8.05 5.76 2.97
CA PHE A 77 7.18 4.60 2.91
C PHE A 77 6.97 4.11 1.49
N TYR A 78 6.90 2.79 1.34
CA TYR A 78 6.45 2.14 0.12
C TYR A 78 5.02 1.62 0.32
N VAL A 79 4.12 1.95 -0.61
CA VAL A 79 2.73 1.48 -0.64
C VAL A 79 2.50 0.73 -1.97
N PRO A 80 2.71 -0.60 -2.02
CA PRO A 80 2.82 -1.33 -3.28
C PRO A 80 1.53 -1.47 -4.09
N THR A 81 0.38 -1.59 -3.41
CA THR A 81 -0.94 -1.83 -4.03
C THR A 81 -0.86 -2.93 -5.11
N ILE A 82 -0.53 -4.15 -4.75
CA ILE A 82 -0.38 -5.24 -5.73
C ILE A 82 -1.76 -5.74 -6.16
N ASP A 83 -2.74 -5.84 -5.24
CA ASP A 83 -4.00 -6.53 -5.51
C ASP A 83 -4.90 -5.82 -6.53
N HIS A 84 -4.96 -4.49 -6.57
CA HIS A 84 -5.91 -3.78 -7.46
C HIS A 84 -5.74 -4.08 -8.96
N ASN A 85 -4.52 -4.39 -9.42
CA ASN A 85 -4.29 -4.75 -10.83
C ASN A 85 -4.96 -6.09 -11.18
N ARG A 86 -5.20 -6.98 -10.21
CA ARG A 86 -6.01 -8.21 -10.38
C ARG A 86 -7.40 -7.85 -10.87
N TYR A 87 -8.04 -6.85 -10.25
CA TYR A 87 -9.40 -6.45 -10.60
C TYR A 87 -9.49 -5.96 -12.05
N TYR A 88 -8.53 -5.16 -12.48
CA TYR A 88 -8.43 -4.72 -13.88
C TYR A 88 -8.15 -5.88 -14.85
N ALA A 89 -7.30 -6.85 -14.47
CA ALA A 89 -7.03 -8.03 -15.29
C ALA A 89 -8.25 -8.96 -15.43
N GLU A 90 -9.05 -9.06 -14.38
CA GLU A 90 -10.28 -9.87 -14.35
C GLU A 90 -11.45 -9.22 -15.10
N ASN A 91 -11.55 -7.89 -15.07
CA ASN A 91 -12.73 -7.15 -15.55
C ASN A 91 -12.45 -6.25 -16.76
N GLY A 92 -11.24 -6.27 -17.33
CA GLY A 92 -10.86 -5.36 -18.41
C GLY A 92 -11.77 -5.44 -19.64
N ASP A 93 -12.29 -6.62 -19.99
CA ASP A 93 -13.26 -6.77 -21.08
C ASP A 93 -14.54 -5.96 -20.84
N ARG A 94 -15.04 -5.95 -19.59
CA ARG A 94 -16.21 -5.16 -19.19
C ARG A 94 -15.95 -3.66 -19.27
N PHE A 95 -14.69 -3.25 -19.12
CA PHE A 95 -14.27 -1.85 -19.23
C PHE A 95 -13.86 -1.45 -20.66
N GLY A 96 -13.96 -2.37 -21.63
CA GLY A 96 -13.54 -2.11 -23.02
C GLY A 96 -12.04 -1.97 -23.19
N TYR A 97 -11.25 -2.69 -22.38
CA TYR A 97 -9.79 -2.65 -22.46
C TYR A 97 -9.31 -3.34 -23.73
N ALA A 98 -8.22 -2.85 -24.31
CA ALA A 98 -7.65 -3.41 -25.53
C ALA A 98 -7.28 -4.90 -25.35
N PRO A 99 -7.28 -5.70 -26.44
CA PRO A 99 -6.76 -7.07 -26.40
C PRO A 99 -5.35 -7.12 -25.79
N GLY A 100 -5.07 -8.17 -25.02
CA GLY A 100 -3.81 -8.33 -24.30
C GLY A 100 -3.69 -7.51 -23.00
N HIS A 101 -4.74 -6.81 -22.55
CA HIS A 101 -4.72 -6.10 -21.26
C HIS A 101 -4.42 -7.03 -20.09
N ARG A 102 -5.01 -8.23 -20.07
CA ARG A 102 -4.82 -9.22 -18.99
C ARG A 102 -3.35 -9.62 -18.84
N GLU A 103 -2.71 -10.04 -19.93
CA GLU A 103 -1.29 -10.43 -19.92
C GLU A 103 -0.39 -9.29 -19.43
N ARG A 104 -0.66 -8.06 -19.90
CA ARG A 104 0.09 -6.86 -19.51
C ARG A 104 -0.04 -6.54 -18.02
N LEU A 105 -1.25 -6.66 -17.47
CA LEU A 105 -1.53 -6.42 -16.06
C LEU A 105 -0.99 -7.54 -15.16
N GLU A 106 -1.11 -8.80 -15.59
CA GLU A 106 -0.52 -9.95 -14.90
C GLU A 106 1.01 -9.85 -14.87
N ASP A 107 1.65 -9.37 -15.94
CA ASP A 107 3.07 -9.05 -15.93
C ASP A 107 3.43 -7.94 -14.93
N PHE A 108 2.66 -6.85 -14.92
CA PHE A 108 2.85 -5.77 -13.95
C PHE A 108 2.73 -6.26 -12.50
N ILE A 109 1.73 -7.10 -12.20
CA ILE A 109 1.55 -7.72 -10.86
C ILE A 109 2.80 -8.50 -10.46
N ARG A 110 3.36 -9.33 -11.38
CA ARG A 110 4.58 -10.11 -11.08
C ARG A 110 5.77 -9.21 -10.78
N ARG A 111 5.98 -8.15 -11.58
CA ARG A 111 7.08 -7.20 -11.38
C ARG A 111 6.92 -6.37 -10.11
N ASN A 112 5.71 -5.96 -9.78
CA ASN A 112 5.41 -5.25 -8.53
C ASN A 112 5.66 -6.16 -7.32
N LEU A 113 5.23 -7.42 -7.36
CA LEU A 113 5.55 -8.40 -6.31
C LEU A 113 7.05 -8.59 -6.14
N GLU A 114 7.83 -8.69 -7.22
CA GLU A 114 9.29 -8.82 -7.14
C GLU A 114 9.95 -7.56 -6.56
N THR A 115 9.51 -6.38 -6.98
CA THR A 115 9.98 -5.11 -6.41
C THR A 115 9.68 -5.04 -4.91
N THR A 116 8.49 -5.48 -4.50
CA THR A 116 8.09 -5.57 -3.09
C THR A 116 8.93 -6.56 -2.32
N ARG A 117 9.23 -7.74 -2.88
CA ARG A 117 10.15 -8.71 -2.27
C ARG A 117 11.54 -8.10 -2.02
N ARG A 118 12.08 -7.35 -2.99
CA ARG A 118 13.36 -6.64 -2.83
C ARG A 118 13.30 -5.56 -1.76
N ALA A 119 12.24 -4.77 -1.72
CA ALA A 119 12.03 -3.73 -0.71
C ALA A 119 11.88 -4.32 0.71
N VAL A 120 11.14 -5.41 0.87
CA VAL A 120 11.02 -6.16 2.13
C VAL A 120 12.39 -6.64 2.61
N LYS A 121 13.16 -7.30 1.72
CA LYS A 121 14.49 -7.81 2.04
C LYS A 121 15.46 -6.68 2.45
N ALA A 122 15.34 -5.50 1.86
CA ALA A 122 16.15 -4.34 2.18
C ALA A 122 15.73 -3.61 3.47
N GLY A 123 14.56 -3.92 4.03
CA GLY A 123 14.04 -3.25 5.23
C GLY A 123 13.36 -1.91 4.97
N VAL A 124 12.81 -1.70 3.77
CA VAL A 124 11.99 -0.52 3.48
C VAL A 124 10.74 -0.51 4.37
N ARG A 125 10.35 0.65 4.87
CA ARG A 125 9.10 0.82 5.60
C ARG A 125 7.93 0.65 4.63
N ILE A 126 7.08 -0.35 4.86
CA ILE A 126 5.91 -0.61 4.02
C ILE A 126 4.63 -0.32 4.82
N ALA A 127 3.70 0.41 4.20
CA ALA A 127 2.35 0.58 4.70
C ALA A 127 1.36 -0.06 3.72
N MET A 128 0.27 -0.62 4.26
CA MET A 128 -0.77 -1.23 3.45
C MET A 128 -1.61 -0.14 2.79
N GLY A 129 -1.72 -0.22 1.47
CA GLY A 129 -2.71 0.49 0.66
C GLY A 129 -3.23 -0.48 -0.39
N SER A 130 -4.55 -0.52 -0.59
CA SER A 130 -5.17 -1.51 -1.49
C SER A 130 -5.47 -0.96 -2.88
N ASP A 131 -5.42 0.37 -3.06
CA ASP A 131 -5.98 1.07 -4.23
C ASP A 131 -7.36 0.52 -4.62
N ALA A 132 -8.23 0.36 -3.62
CA ALA A 132 -9.53 -0.27 -3.83
C ALA A 132 -10.40 0.63 -4.70
N ILE A 133 -10.87 0.06 -5.80
CA ILE A 133 -11.66 0.70 -6.85
C ILE A 133 -12.96 -0.06 -7.07
N PHE A 134 -13.95 0.62 -7.64
CA PHE A 134 -15.21 0.00 -8.08
C PHE A 134 -15.87 -0.87 -6.99
N THR A 135 -15.86 -2.20 -7.17
CA THR A 135 -16.51 -3.17 -6.26
C THR A 135 -15.53 -3.84 -5.30
N MET A 136 -14.27 -3.38 -5.23
CA MET A 136 -13.26 -3.94 -4.32
C MET A 136 -13.44 -3.50 -2.86
N PHE A 137 -14.36 -2.58 -2.54
CA PHE A 137 -14.59 -2.16 -1.15
C PHE A 137 -15.00 -3.37 -0.30
N GLY A 138 -14.18 -3.69 0.71
CA GLY A 138 -14.31 -4.91 1.51
C GLY A 138 -13.32 -6.01 1.16
N GLU A 139 -12.60 -5.90 0.04
CA GLU A 139 -11.51 -6.80 -0.34
C GLU A 139 -10.12 -6.27 0.04
N ASN A 140 -10.07 -5.13 0.74
CA ASN A 140 -8.85 -4.35 0.98
C ASN A 140 -7.71 -5.20 1.57
N THR A 141 -8.02 -6.05 2.55
CA THR A 141 -7.02 -6.85 3.29
C THR A 141 -6.37 -7.95 2.47
N ARG A 142 -6.86 -8.25 1.25
CA ARG A 142 -6.18 -9.15 0.30
C ARG A 142 -4.73 -8.74 0.03
N GLU A 143 -4.45 -7.43 0.11
CA GLU A 143 -3.09 -6.88 0.00
C GLU A 143 -2.10 -7.51 1.00
N LEU A 144 -2.56 -7.86 2.21
CA LEU A 144 -1.70 -8.47 3.23
C LEU A 144 -1.18 -9.85 2.81
N GLY A 145 -1.98 -10.61 2.05
CA GLY A 145 -1.53 -11.88 1.46
C GLY A 145 -0.39 -11.69 0.46
N TRP A 146 -0.37 -10.56 -0.28
CA TRP A 146 0.74 -10.23 -1.17
C TRP A 146 2.01 -9.89 -0.42
N PHE A 147 1.93 -9.23 0.74
CA PHE A 147 3.11 -8.96 1.56
C PHE A 147 3.72 -10.23 2.15
N VAL A 148 2.90 -11.20 2.55
CA VAL A 148 3.39 -12.52 2.95
C VAL A 148 4.05 -13.23 1.76
N LYS A 149 3.43 -13.21 0.57
CA LYS A 149 4.04 -13.74 -0.67
C LYS A 149 5.35 -13.03 -1.04
N ALA A 150 5.52 -11.77 -0.66
CA ALA A 150 6.75 -10.99 -0.86
C ALA A 150 7.85 -11.35 0.15
N GLY A 151 7.55 -12.12 1.20
CA GLY A 151 8.51 -12.61 2.19
C GLY A 151 8.37 -12.03 3.59
N MET A 152 7.30 -11.28 3.87
CA MET A 152 6.97 -10.89 5.25
C MET A 152 6.41 -12.07 6.05
N THR A 153 6.61 -12.07 7.36
CA THR A 153 5.80 -12.88 8.28
C THR A 153 4.36 -12.32 8.35
N PRO A 154 3.36 -13.11 8.78
CA PRO A 154 2.00 -12.58 8.97
C PRO A 154 1.95 -11.39 9.95
N GLU A 155 2.75 -11.44 11.03
CA GLU A 155 2.88 -10.30 11.95
C GLU A 155 3.40 -9.04 11.25
N GLN A 156 4.47 -9.16 10.44
CA GLN A 156 5.01 -8.04 9.68
C GLN A 156 3.96 -7.48 8.70
N ALA A 157 3.20 -8.34 8.03
CA ALA A 157 2.10 -7.93 7.16
C ALA A 157 1.02 -7.17 7.94
N VAL A 158 0.55 -7.67 9.09
CA VAL A 158 -0.43 -6.96 9.94
C VAL A 158 0.10 -5.59 10.42
N ARG A 159 1.40 -5.48 10.70
CA ARG A 159 2.04 -4.20 11.06
C ARG A 159 1.93 -3.16 9.95
N THR A 160 1.96 -3.57 8.67
CA THR A 160 1.78 -2.65 7.53
C THR A 160 0.43 -1.93 7.54
N ALA A 161 -0.62 -2.58 8.05
CA ALA A 161 -1.99 -2.04 8.15
C ALA A 161 -2.32 -1.42 9.52
N THR A 162 -1.38 -1.45 10.47
CA THR A 162 -1.59 -0.94 11.84
C THR A 162 -0.52 0.09 12.18
N SER A 163 0.52 -0.30 12.93
CA SER A 163 1.56 0.62 13.41
C SER A 163 2.32 1.36 12.29
N ASN A 164 2.62 0.70 11.16
CA ASN A 164 3.27 1.36 10.03
C ASN A 164 2.34 2.35 9.31
N ALA A 165 1.06 2.01 9.17
CA ALA A 165 0.08 2.92 8.59
C ALA A 165 -0.14 4.15 9.49
N ALA A 166 -0.25 3.95 10.81
CA ALA A 166 -0.30 5.05 11.78
C ALA A 166 0.94 5.94 11.68
N ALA A 167 2.11 5.33 11.51
CA ALA A 167 3.38 6.04 11.27
C ALA A 167 3.39 6.88 10.01
N LEU A 168 2.90 6.34 8.88
CA LEU A 168 2.76 7.08 7.63
C LEU A 168 1.76 8.24 7.77
N LEU A 169 0.71 8.08 8.57
CA LEU A 169 -0.30 9.12 8.82
C LEU A 169 0.13 10.15 9.87
N GLY A 170 1.28 9.96 10.55
CA GLY A 170 1.71 10.82 11.66
C GLY A 170 0.81 10.70 12.90
N GLN A 171 0.26 9.51 13.13
CA GLN A 171 -0.66 9.18 14.21
C GLN A 171 -0.09 8.06 15.11
N GLU A 172 1.24 7.90 15.14
CA GLU A 172 1.90 6.92 16.00
C GLU A 172 1.48 7.11 17.47
N GLY A 173 1.15 6.02 18.16
CA GLY A 173 0.69 6.05 19.54
C GLY A 173 -0.80 6.40 19.71
N SER A 174 -1.41 7.08 18.74
CA SER A 174 -2.87 7.35 18.74
C SER A 174 -3.67 6.31 17.95
N LEU A 175 -3.11 5.80 16.85
CA LEU A 175 -3.70 4.77 15.99
C LEU A 175 -2.76 3.58 15.82
N GLY A 176 -3.31 2.44 15.35
CA GLY A 176 -2.52 1.27 14.97
C GLY A 176 -1.85 0.54 16.13
N THR A 177 -2.27 0.80 17.37
CA THR A 177 -1.75 0.21 18.61
C THR A 177 -2.86 0.00 19.64
N VAL A 178 -2.69 -0.99 20.52
CA VAL A 178 -3.59 -1.25 21.65
C VAL A 178 -2.86 -0.89 22.94
N THR A 179 -2.82 0.40 23.25
CA THR A 179 -2.16 0.95 24.44
C THR A 179 -3.04 2.03 25.10
N PRO A 180 -2.93 2.25 26.42
CA PRO A 180 -3.67 3.33 27.09
C PRO A 180 -3.45 4.68 26.39
N GLY A 181 -4.54 5.42 26.15
CA GLY A 181 -4.53 6.72 25.48
C GLY A 181 -4.69 6.68 23.96
N ALA A 182 -4.54 5.52 23.31
CA ALA A 182 -4.85 5.33 21.90
C ALA A 182 -6.37 5.31 21.65
N HIS A 183 -6.78 5.52 20.40
CA HIS A 183 -8.18 5.34 20.01
C HIS A 183 -8.63 3.89 20.22
N ALA A 184 -9.86 3.72 20.70
CA ALA A 184 -10.49 2.41 20.83
C ALA A 184 -10.99 1.91 19.46
N ASP A 185 -10.03 1.66 18.56
CA ASP A 185 -10.21 1.12 17.22
C ASP A 185 -9.65 -0.30 17.22
N LEU A 186 -10.54 -1.29 17.23
CA LEU A 186 -10.20 -2.70 17.45
C LEU A 186 -10.90 -3.57 16.43
N VAL A 187 -10.19 -4.59 15.94
CA VAL A 187 -10.73 -5.63 15.06
C VAL A 187 -10.44 -6.97 15.71
N ALA A 188 -11.47 -7.81 15.83
CA ALA A 188 -11.32 -9.20 16.24
C ALA A 188 -11.58 -10.12 15.04
N VAL A 189 -10.70 -11.11 14.88
CA VAL A 189 -10.75 -12.11 13.84
C VAL A 189 -10.90 -13.50 14.44
N GLU A 190 -11.52 -14.41 13.69
CA GLU A 190 -11.49 -15.83 13.97
C GLU A 190 -10.20 -16.45 13.40
N GLY A 191 -9.53 -17.29 14.20
CA GLY A 191 -8.22 -17.84 13.88
C GLY A 191 -7.05 -17.02 14.46
N ASP A 192 -5.82 -17.44 14.17
CA ASP A 192 -4.60 -16.75 14.60
C ASP A 192 -3.96 -16.01 13.41
N PRO A 193 -4.07 -14.68 13.35
CA PRO A 193 -3.54 -13.88 12.25
C PRO A 193 -2.00 -13.81 12.22
N MET A 194 -1.32 -14.28 13.28
CA MET A 194 0.14 -14.37 13.32
C MET A 194 0.65 -15.68 12.71
N ALA A 195 -0.21 -16.71 12.68
CA ALA A 195 0.07 -17.99 12.04
C ALA A 195 -0.44 -18.04 10.59
N ASP A 196 -1.63 -17.47 10.34
CA ASP A 196 -2.28 -17.46 9.03
C ASP A 196 -2.90 -16.09 8.73
N ILE A 197 -2.36 -15.42 7.71
CA ILE A 197 -2.83 -14.09 7.32
C ILE A 197 -4.28 -14.09 6.80
N ASP A 198 -4.80 -15.24 6.36
CA ASP A 198 -6.18 -15.34 5.88
C ASP A 198 -7.21 -15.02 6.98
N ALA A 199 -6.84 -15.13 8.27
CA ALA A 199 -7.67 -14.70 9.39
C ALA A 199 -8.10 -13.22 9.29
N VAL A 200 -7.22 -12.32 8.83
CA VAL A 200 -7.57 -10.89 8.62
C VAL A 200 -8.22 -10.62 7.26
N ILE A 201 -8.15 -11.56 6.33
CA ILE A 201 -8.75 -11.43 4.99
C ILE A 201 -10.21 -11.91 5.00
N HIS A 202 -10.48 -13.01 5.71
CA HIS A 202 -11.76 -13.71 5.67
C HIS A 202 -12.43 -13.86 7.04
N GLY A 203 -11.65 -13.76 8.12
CA GLY A 203 -12.06 -14.10 9.48
C GLY A 203 -12.54 -12.92 10.33
N VAL A 204 -12.75 -11.71 9.81
CA VAL A 204 -13.21 -10.58 10.63
C VAL A 204 -14.61 -10.86 11.19
N ARG A 205 -14.70 -10.94 12.53
CA ARG A 205 -15.95 -11.22 13.27
C ARG A 205 -16.48 -10.00 14.00
N TRP A 206 -15.63 -9.07 14.41
CA TRP A 206 -16.06 -7.93 15.21
C TRP A 206 -15.19 -6.71 14.95
N VAL A 207 -15.80 -5.53 14.91
CA VAL A 207 -15.10 -4.26 14.69
C VAL A 207 -15.65 -3.20 15.62
N MET A 208 -14.76 -2.49 16.29
CA MET A 208 -15.03 -1.29 17.07
C MET A 208 -14.23 -0.12 16.50
N LYS A 209 -14.88 1.04 16.46
CA LYS A 209 -14.27 2.31 16.05
C LYS A 209 -14.66 3.40 17.05
N GLY A 210 -13.68 4.08 17.62
CA GLY A 210 -13.87 5.12 18.62
C GLY A 210 -14.65 4.65 19.84
N GLY A 211 -14.51 3.38 20.24
CA GLY A 211 -15.25 2.79 21.35
C GLY A 211 -16.66 2.31 21.00
N VAL A 212 -17.12 2.50 19.77
CA VAL A 212 -18.43 2.05 19.29
C VAL A 212 -18.29 0.79 18.45
N VAL A 213 -19.03 -0.27 18.81
CA VAL A 213 -19.09 -1.49 18.00
C VAL A 213 -19.87 -1.22 16.73
N VAL A 214 -19.23 -1.41 15.57
CA VAL A 214 -19.82 -1.18 14.24
C VAL A 214 -20.07 -2.48 13.47
N LEU A 215 -19.49 -3.59 13.91
CA LEU A 215 -19.77 -4.93 13.40
C LEU A 215 -19.68 -5.93 14.55
N ASP A 216 -20.67 -6.80 14.66
CA ASP A 216 -20.65 -7.95 15.56
C ASP A 216 -21.25 -9.18 14.89
N ARG A 217 -20.41 -10.18 14.62
CA ARG A 217 -20.76 -11.50 14.07
C ARG A 217 -20.41 -12.62 15.04
N THR A 218 -20.22 -12.29 16.32
CA THR A 218 -19.86 -13.27 17.37
C THR A 218 -21.09 -13.98 17.95
N SER A 219 -22.26 -13.36 17.82
CA SER A 219 -23.55 -13.96 18.17
C SER A 219 -23.91 -15.05 17.17
N ALA A 220 -24.10 -16.29 17.63
CA ALA A 220 -24.71 -17.33 16.82
C ALA A 220 -26.15 -16.93 16.45
N HIS A 221 -26.47 -16.97 15.15
CA HIS A 221 -27.84 -17.10 14.66
C HIS A 221 -28.02 -18.51 14.11
#